data_AF-A0A521XQ88-F1
#
_entry.id   AF-A0A521XQ88-F1
#
_cell.length_a   1.000
_cell.length_b   1.000
_cell.length_c   1.000
_cell.angle_alpha   90.00
_cell.angle_beta   90.00
_cell.angle_gamma   90.00
#
_symmetry.space_group_name_H-M   'P 1'
#
loop_
_entity.id
_entity.type
_entity.pdbx_description
1 polymer ?
#
loop_
_entity_poly.entity_id
_entity_poly.type
_entity_poly.pdbx_seq_one_letter_code
_entity_poly.pdbx_strand_id
1 'polypeptide(L)'
;MPASAHRRTRETYADLVLAVLDARQDAASARFDAVLAEAEAAGRVDATTARHLRWWQRASVRAVVEHAAATLPGTLTALDAADIEADGSAEQTAAAWARAARPTTASTRPGAPAGAPDPDATPARTFVADLALVAGPVDPAHPPDTPPDPGDRGADPVADSPARPVPGADAPPSTAKDDR
;
A
#
# COMPACT_ATOMS: atom_id res chain seq x y z
N MET A 1 24.82 16.39 5.47
CA MET A 1 23.38 16.71 5.39
C MET A 1 22.45 15.70 4.67
N PRO A 2 22.88 14.57 4.04
CA PRO A 2 21.93 13.69 3.30
C PRO A 2 21.14 12.67 4.15
N ALA A 3 21.57 12.38 5.39
CA ALA A 3 20.95 11.35 6.23
C ALA A 3 19.52 11.71 6.71
N SER A 4 19.26 13.00 6.93
CA SER A 4 17.95 13.47 7.41
C SER A 4 16.86 13.40 6.34
N ALA A 5 17.23 13.59 5.06
CA ALA A 5 16.29 13.51 3.93
C ALA A 5 15.79 12.07 3.72
N HIS A 6 16.70 11.09 3.70
CA HIS A 6 16.35 9.67 3.54
C HIS A 6 15.44 9.15 4.67
N ARG A 7 15.66 9.61 5.91
CA ARG A 7 14.81 9.23 7.04
C ARG A 7 13.38 9.74 6.85
N ARG A 8 13.21 10.99 6.44
CA ARG A 8 11.89 11.59 6.21
C ARG A 8 11.15 10.88 5.07
N THR A 9 11.83 10.58 3.97
CA THR A 9 11.25 9.80 2.85
C THR A 9 10.77 8.42 3.32
N ARG A 10 11.54 7.75 4.17
CA ARG A 10 11.16 6.44 4.72
C ARG A 10 9.95 6.52 5.65
N GLU A 11 9.88 7.55 6.49
CA GLU A 11 8.73 7.80 7.37
C GLU A 11 7.46 8.06 6.55
N THR A 12 7.53 8.92 5.53
CA THR A 12 6.39 9.18 4.62
C THR A 12 5.92 7.92 3.89
N TYR A 13 6.86 7.08 3.40
CA TYR A 13 6.49 5.84 2.74
C TYR A 13 5.83 4.85 3.70
N ALA A 14 6.29 4.78 4.95
CA ALA A 14 5.67 3.96 5.98
C ALA A 14 4.24 4.42 6.28
N ASP A 15 4.02 5.74 6.44
CA ASP A 15 2.70 6.32 6.68
C ASP A 15 1.74 6.03 5.51
N LEU A 16 2.23 6.11 4.27
CA LEU A 16 1.43 5.78 3.09
C LEU A 16 1.05 4.31 3.04
N VAL A 17 1.99 3.41 3.31
CA VAL A 17 1.70 1.97 3.38
C VAL A 17 0.67 1.70 4.48
N LEU A 18 0.82 2.31 5.66
CA LEU A 18 -0.16 2.19 6.74
C LEU A 18 -1.54 2.70 6.31
N ALA A 19 -1.62 3.87 5.66
CA ALA A 19 -2.89 4.41 5.17
C ALA A 19 -3.56 3.49 4.14
N VAL A 20 -2.79 2.90 3.22
CA VAL A 20 -3.29 1.92 2.24
C VAL A 20 -3.81 0.66 2.95
N LEU A 21 -3.10 0.18 3.96
CA LEU A 21 -3.52 -0.99 4.73
C LEU A 21 -4.75 -0.72 5.60
N ASP A 22 -4.87 0.47 6.20
CA ASP A 22 -6.02 0.88 7.01
C ASP A 22 -7.29 1.05 6.18
N ALA A 23 -7.17 1.44 4.90
CA ALA A 23 -8.31 1.54 3.99
C ALA A 23 -8.91 0.17 3.61
N ARG A 24 -8.17 -0.93 3.83
CA ARG A 24 -8.61 -2.28 3.47
C ARG A 24 -9.63 -2.80 4.50
N GLN A 25 -10.77 -3.28 4.01
CA GLN A 25 -11.65 -4.13 4.80
C GLN A 25 -11.11 -5.56 4.83
N ASP A 26 -10.72 -6.06 6.01
CA ASP A 26 -10.18 -7.40 6.19
C ASP A 26 -11.20 -8.40 6.73
N ALA A 27 -11.95 -9.03 5.82
CA ALA A 27 -12.91 -10.07 6.17
C ALA A 27 -12.26 -11.30 6.85
N ALA A 28 -11.00 -11.62 6.55
CA ALA A 28 -10.30 -12.75 7.15
C ALA A 28 -9.97 -12.49 8.63
N SER A 29 -9.56 -11.26 8.95
CA SER A 29 -9.36 -10.84 10.35
C SER A 29 -10.66 -10.86 11.14
N ALA A 30 -11.77 -10.35 10.57
CA ALA A 30 -13.07 -10.44 11.21
C ALA A 30 -13.52 -11.89 11.48
N ARG A 31 -13.21 -12.83 10.58
CA ARG A 31 -13.49 -14.26 10.78
C ARG A 31 -12.55 -14.91 11.80
N PHE A 32 -11.28 -14.51 11.85
CA PHE A 32 -10.35 -14.93 12.89
C PHE A 32 -10.87 -14.56 14.28
N ASP A 33 -11.29 -13.30 14.47
CA ASP A 33 -11.80 -12.80 15.74
C ASP A 33 -13.08 -13.52 16.17
N ALA A 34 -13.97 -13.81 15.22
CA ALA A 34 -15.18 -14.57 15.50
C ALA A 34 -14.90 -16.00 16.00
N VAL A 35 -13.97 -16.72 15.34
CA VAL A 35 -13.56 -18.08 15.77
C VAL A 35 -12.87 -18.05 17.13
N LEU A 36 -12.06 -17.01 17.40
CA LEU A 36 -11.40 -16.84 18.69
C LEU A 36 -12.42 -16.59 19.81
N ALA A 37 -13.36 -15.67 19.59
CA ALA A 37 -14.42 -15.36 20.56
C ALA A 37 -15.32 -16.58 20.86
N GLU A 38 -15.63 -17.40 19.85
CA GLU A 38 -16.37 -18.65 20.04
C GLU A 38 -15.59 -19.66 20.91
N ALA A 39 -14.28 -19.79 20.67
CA ALA A 39 -13.42 -20.68 21.46
C ALA A 39 -13.26 -20.20 22.92
N GLU A 40 -13.17 -18.88 23.13
CA GLU A 40 -13.15 -18.26 24.45
C GLU A 40 -14.46 -18.48 25.20
N ALA A 41 -15.60 -18.29 24.54
CA ALA A 41 -16.93 -18.56 25.11
C ALA A 41 -17.10 -20.04 25.49
N ALA A 42 -16.51 -20.96 24.71
CA ALA A 42 -16.47 -22.38 25.02
C ALA A 42 -15.44 -22.74 26.12
N GLY A 43 -14.59 -21.80 26.54
CA GLY A 43 -13.55 -22.01 27.56
C GLY A 43 -12.46 -23.00 27.15
N ARG A 44 -12.31 -23.30 25.86
CA ARG A 44 -11.33 -24.29 25.35
C ARG A 44 -10.88 -23.96 23.93
N VAL A 45 -9.57 -24.05 23.70
CA VAL A 45 -8.97 -24.03 22.36
C VAL A 45 -8.44 -25.42 22.08
N ASP A 46 -9.15 -26.20 21.28
CA ASP A 46 -8.69 -27.53 20.89
C ASP A 46 -7.81 -27.49 19.63
N ALA A 47 -7.28 -28.66 19.24
CA ALA A 47 -6.40 -28.79 18.09
C ALA A 47 -7.08 -28.46 16.75
N THR A 48 -8.41 -28.54 16.66
CA THR A 48 -9.17 -28.18 15.47
C THR A 48 -9.31 -26.66 15.38
N THR A 49 -9.72 -26.02 16.48
CA THR A 49 -9.76 -24.55 16.59
C THR A 49 -8.40 -23.93 16.29
N ALA A 50 -7.32 -24.48 16.83
CA ALA A 50 -5.96 -23.98 16.57
C ALA A 50 -5.58 -24.04 15.07
N ARG A 51 -6.03 -25.08 14.35
CA ARG A 51 -5.83 -25.18 12.89
C ARG A 51 -6.64 -24.14 12.13
N HIS A 52 -7.90 -23.91 12.52
CA HIS A 52 -8.74 -22.88 11.93
C HIS A 52 -8.12 -21.49 12.12
N LEU A 53 -7.70 -21.15 13.34
CA LEU A 53 -7.03 -19.88 13.63
C LEU A 53 -5.76 -19.71 12.79
N ARG A 54 -4.91 -20.74 12.68
CA ARG A 54 -3.70 -20.69 11.84
C ARG A 54 -4.02 -20.58 10.34
N TRP A 55 -5.14 -21.13 9.89
CA TRP A 55 -5.59 -20.96 8.51
C TRP A 55 -6.05 -19.52 8.27
N TRP A 56 -6.92 -18.98 9.11
CA TRP A 56 -7.40 -17.60 9.01
C TRP A 56 -6.28 -16.57 9.12
N GLN A 57 -5.30 -16.81 9.99
CA GLN A 57 -4.09 -15.97 10.08
C GLN A 57 -3.30 -15.95 8.78
N ARG A 58 -3.11 -17.11 8.13
CA ARG A 58 -2.42 -17.16 6.82
C ARG A 58 -3.25 -16.50 5.73
N ALA A 59 -4.56 -16.67 5.77
CA ALA A 59 -5.49 -16.03 4.84
C ALA A 59 -5.44 -14.49 4.97
N SER A 60 -5.40 -13.94 6.19
CA SER A 60 -5.33 -12.48 6.38
C SER A 60 -4.01 -11.91 5.86
N VAL A 61 -2.87 -12.54 6.16
CA VAL A 61 -1.55 -12.13 5.64
C VAL A 61 -1.52 -12.18 4.12
N ARG A 62 -2.05 -13.26 3.52
CA ARG A 62 -2.13 -13.39 2.06
C ARG A 62 -2.95 -12.25 1.45
N ALA A 63 -4.11 -11.97 2.01
CA ALA A 63 -4.99 -10.93 1.50
C ALA A 63 -4.41 -9.51 1.69
N VAL A 64 -3.59 -9.26 2.72
CA VAL A 64 -2.78 -8.04 2.84
C VAL A 64 -1.80 -7.90 1.68
N VAL A 65 -1.04 -8.98 1.39
CA VAL A 65 -0.05 -8.98 0.31
C VAL A 65 -0.71 -8.76 -1.05
N GLU A 66 -1.82 -9.44 -1.32
CA GLU A 66 -2.58 -9.30 -2.57
C GLU A 66 -3.14 -7.89 -2.72
N HIS A 67 -3.71 -7.31 -1.66
CA HIS A 67 -4.19 -5.94 -1.68
C HIS A 67 -3.07 -4.93 -1.95
N ALA A 68 -1.95 -5.03 -1.22
CA ALA A 68 -0.80 -4.15 -1.43
C ALA A 68 -0.22 -4.27 -2.84
N ALA A 69 -0.12 -5.49 -3.38
CA ALA A 69 0.35 -5.72 -4.75
C ALA A 69 -0.58 -5.08 -5.79
N ALA A 70 -1.90 -5.05 -5.53
CA ALA A 70 -2.88 -4.45 -6.42
C ALA A 70 -2.91 -2.91 -6.33
N THR A 71 -2.77 -2.33 -5.14
CA THR A 71 -2.97 -0.89 -4.93
C THR A 71 -1.69 -0.07 -5.04
N LEU A 72 -0.56 -0.56 -4.52
CA LEU A 72 0.68 0.22 -4.45
C LEU A 72 1.17 0.74 -5.80
N PRO A 73 1.19 -0.05 -6.91
CA PRO A 73 1.68 0.46 -8.19
C PRO A 73 0.89 1.68 -8.70
N GLY A 74 -0.44 1.64 -8.58
CA GLY A 74 -1.32 2.72 -8.98
C GLY A 74 -1.14 3.96 -8.10
N THR A 75 -1.07 3.78 -6.78
CA THR A 75 -0.82 4.86 -5.83
C THR A 75 0.53 5.54 -6.07
N LEU A 76 1.59 4.78 -6.31
CA LEU A 76 2.92 5.34 -6.60
C LEU A 76 2.93 6.11 -7.92
N THR A 77 2.28 5.59 -8.96
CA THR A 77 2.14 6.30 -10.23
C THR A 77 1.37 7.62 -10.07
N ALA A 78 0.32 7.63 -9.24
CA ALA A 78 -0.45 8.83 -8.96
C ALA A 78 0.35 9.88 -8.17
N LEU A 79 1.22 9.45 -7.24
CA LEU A 79 2.13 10.34 -6.52
C LEU A 79 3.15 10.98 -7.46
N ASP A 80 3.80 10.18 -8.31
CA ASP A 80 4.77 10.70 -9.28
C ASP A 80 4.13 11.73 -10.21
N ALA A 81 2.90 11.49 -10.66
CA ALA A 81 2.15 12.45 -11.47
C ALA A 81 1.81 13.73 -10.69
N ALA A 82 1.41 13.61 -9.42
CA ALA A 82 1.09 14.75 -8.56
C ALA A 82 2.34 15.61 -8.27
N ASP A 83 3.51 15.00 -8.09
CA ASP A 83 4.77 15.71 -7.89
C ASP A 83 5.15 16.54 -9.13
N ILE A 84 5.03 15.95 -10.33
CA ILE A 84 5.26 16.66 -11.60
C ILE A 84 4.31 17.85 -11.76
N GLU A 85 3.03 17.67 -11.43
CA GLU A 85 2.03 18.74 -11.49
C GLU A 85 2.32 19.85 -10.47
N ALA A 86 2.71 19.48 -9.25
CA ALA A 86 3.07 20.42 -8.19
C ALA A 86 4.28 21.29 -8.58
N ASP A 87 5.32 20.69 -9.15
CA ASP A 87 6.49 21.41 -9.66
C ASP A 87 6.09 22.39 -10.77
N GLY A 88 5.30 21.93 -11.75
CA GLY A 88 4.80 22.79 -12.82
C GLY A 88 3.94 23.95 -12.30
N SER A 89 3.13 23.73 -11.26
CA SER A 89 2.31 24.75 -10.61
C SER A 89 3.17 25.77 -9.84
N ALA A 90 4.21 25.30 -9.15
CA ALA A 90 5.15 26.15 -8.44
C ALA A 90 5.91 27.09 -9.39
N GLU A 91 6.40 26.57 -10.52
CA GLU A 91 7.07 27.37 -11.56
C GLU A 91 6.13 28.43 -12.17
N GLN A 92 4.90 28.04 -12.50
CA GLN A 92 3.90 28.97 -13.03
C GLN A 92 3.59 30.10 -12.04
N THR A 93 3.43 29.74 -10.77
CA THR A 93 3.20 30.69 -9.67
C THR A 93 4.38 31.64 -9.53
N ALA A 94 5.61 31.12 -9.49
CA ALA A 94 6.83 31.93 -9.43
C ALA A 94 6.95 32.89 -10.63
N ALA A 95 6.65 32.44 -11.84
CA ALA A 95 6.65 33.28 -13.03
C ALA A 95 5.57 34.38 -12.98
N ALA A 96 4.38 34.07 -12.43
CA ALA A 96 3.32 35.05 -12.22
C ALA A 96 3.74 36.14 -11.25
N TRP A 97 4.34 35.76 -10.11
CA TRP A 97 4.89 36.71 -9.13
C TRP A 97 6.02 37.56 -9.72
N ALA A 98 6.93 36.96 -10.49
CA ALA A 98 8.01 37.69 -11.14
C ALA A 98 7.48 38.72 -12.16
N ARG A 99 6.41 38.41 -12.89
CA ARG A 99 5.74 39.37 -13.79
C ARG A 99 5.06 40.49 -13.01
N ALA A 100 4.35 40.17 -11.92
CA ALA A 100 3.68 41.16 -11.08
C ALA A 100 4.67 42.12 -10.38
N ALA A 101 5.85 41.61 -10.01
CA ALA A 101 6.90 42.40 -9.38
C ALA A 101 7.68 43.28 -10.36
N ARG A 102 7.54 43.10 -11.68
CA ARG A 102 8.20 44.00 -12.64
C ARG A 102 7.61 45.40 -12.47
N PRO A 103 8.44 46.41 -12.16
CA PRO A 103 7.96 47.78 -12.10
C PRO A 103 7.37 48.11 -13.46
N THR A 104 6.06 48.41 -13.47
CA THR A 104 5.43 48.97 -14.66
C THR A 104 6.12 50.29 -14.88
N THR A 105 7.09 50.34 -15.80
CA THR A 105 7.60 51.58 -16.34
C THR A 105 6.43 52.17 -17.10
N ALA A 106 5.58 52.87 -16.34
CA ALA A 106 4.48 53.63 -16.84
C ALA A 106 5.08 54.57 -17.87
N SER A 107 4.89 54.22 -19.15
CA SER A 107 5.03 55.14 -20.25
C SER A 107 4.17 56.32 -19.86
N THR A 108 4.83 57.36 -19.36
CA THR A 108 4.19 58.57 -18.89
C THR A 108 3.70 59.24 -20.16
N ARG A 109 2.52 58.87 -20.63
CA ARG A 109 1.85 59.55 -21.73
C ARG A 109 1.43 60.90 -21.17
N PRO A 110 2.04 62.02 -21.60
CA PRO A 110 1.62 63.33 -21.13
C PRO A 110 0.28 63.63 -21.80
N GLY A 111 -0.76 63.84 -20.99
CA GLY A 111 -2.03 64.42 -21.45
C GLY A 111 -3.16 63.42 -21.69
N ALA A 112 -3.88 63.06 -20.63
CA ALA A 112 -5.30 62.69 -20.72
C ALA A 112 -6.02 63.22 -19.46
N PRO A 113 -7.08 64.04 -19.61
CA PRO A 113 -7.75 64.67 -18.49
C PRO A 113 -8.53 63.67 -17.63
N ALA A 114 -8.53 63.93 -16.33
CA ALA A 114 -9.11 63.12 -15.26
C ALA A 114 -10.63 62.94 -15.40
N GLY A 115 -11.06 61.71 -15.69
CA GLY A 115 -12.42 61.23 -15.41
C GLY A 115 -12.44 60.53 -14.06
N ALA A 116 -13.35 60.92 -13.18
CA ALA A 116 -13.45 60.44 -11.80
C ALA A 116 -13.70 58.93 -11.70
N PRO A 117 -13.08 58.21 -10.74
CA PRO A 117 -13.31 56.78 -10.54
C PRO A 117 -14.62 56.52 -9.78
N ASP A 118 -15.40 55.57 -10.31
CA ASP A 118 -16.65 55.05 -9.75
C ASP A 118 -16.36 53.99 -8.66
N PRO A 119 -16.87 54.12 -7.42
CA PRO A 119 -16.45 53.30 -6.28
C PRO A 119 -17.07 51.88 -6.15
N ASP A 120 -17.92 51.40 -7.05
CA ASP A 120 -18.76 50.21 -6.76
C ASP A 120 -18.38 48.87 -7.42
N ALA A 121 -17.21 48.73 -8.05
CA ALA A 121 -16.84 47.46 -8.71
C ALA A 121 -16.21 46.44 -7.74
N THR A 122 -17.05 45.64 -7.08
CA THR A 122 -16.63 44.50 -6.25
C THR A 122 -16.35 43.27 -7.13
N PRO A 123 -15.12 42.71 -7.21
CA PRO A 123 -14.88 41.50 -7.99
C PRO A 123 -15.29 40.25 -7.19
N ALA A 124 -16.35 39.58 -7.65
CA ALA A 124 -16.74 38.26 -7.16
C ALA A 124 -15.67 37.21 -7.55
N ARG A 125 -14.92 36.73 -6.55
CA ARG A 125 -14.05 35.56 -6.71
C ARG A 125 -14.87 34.29 -6.53
N THR A 126 -15.25 33.68 -7.65
CA THR A 126 -15.81 32.33 -7.68
C THR A 126 -14.67 31.32 -7.58
N PHE A 127 -14.55 30.66 -6.43
CA PHE A 127 -13.70 29.47 -6.27
C PHE A 127 -14.53 28.25 -6.68
N VAL A 128 -14.14 27.59 -7.76
CA VAL A 128 -14.69 26.28 -8.16
C VAL A 128 -13.65 25.24 -7.78
N ALA A 129 -13.87 24.55 -6.66
CA ALA A 129 -13.11 23.35 -6.33
C ALA A 129 -13.92 22.15 -6.85
N ASP A 130 -13.55 21.69 -8.04
CA ASP A 130 -14.09 20.46 -8.62
C ASP A 130 -13.02 19.37 -8.49
N LEU A 131 -12.98 18.74 -7.32
CA LEU A 131 -12.14 17.57 -7.03
C LEU A 131 -13.06 16.36 -7.04
N ALA A 132 -13.44 15.94 -8.24
CA ALA A 132 -14.15 14.71 -8.47
C ALA A 132 -13.19 13.53 -8.26
N LEU A 133 -13.16 13.01 -7.03
CA LEU A 133 -12.53 11.74 -6.70
C LEU A 133 -13.27 10.64 -7.45
N VAL A 134 -12.71 10.17 -8.56
CA VAL A 134 -13.24 9.02 -9.31
C VAL A 134 -12.96 7.75 -8.50
N ALA A 135 -13.90 7.42 -7.60
CA ALA A 135 -14.00 6.09 -7.03
C ALA A 135 -14.53 5.15 -8.12
N GLY A 136 -13.64 4.46 -8.83
CA GLY A 136 -14.02 3.37 -9.71
C GLY A 136 -14.73 2.26 -8.91
N PRO A 137 -15.74 1.58 -9.48
CA PRO A 137 -16.43 0.49 -8.80
C PRO A 137 -15.43 -0.63 -8.52
N VAL A 138 -15.13 -0.86 -7.25
CA VAL A 138 -14.42 -2.05 -6.80
C VAL A 138 -15.41 -3.20 -6.88
N ASP A 139 -15.20 -4.11 -7.83
CA ASP A 139 -16.03 -5.30 -8.02
C ASP A 139 -15.97 -6.18 -6.76
N PRO A 140 -17.05 -6.27 -5.96
CA PRO A 140 -17.01 -6.94 -4.68
C PRO A 140 -17.54 -8.36 -4.83
N ALA A 141 -16.81 -9.28 -5.46
CA ALA A 141 -17.12 -10.71 -5.32
C ALA A 141 -16.03 -11.62 -5.91
N HIS A 142 -14.97 -11.88 -5.16
CA HIS A 142 -14.49 -13.27 -5.13
C HIS A 142 -14.97 -13.89 -3.82
N PRO A 143 -15.82 -14.94 -3.86
CA PRO A 143 -16.17 -15.64 -2.64
C PRO A 143 -14.88 -16.14 -2.00
N PRO A 144 -14.72 -16.00 -0.66
CA PRO A 144 -13.55 -16.57 0.00
C PRO A 144 -13.54 -18.06 -0.26
N ASP A 145 -12.39 -18.59 -0.68
CA ASP A 145 -12.13 -20.02 -0.74
C ASP A 145 -12.61 -20.66 0.55
N THR A 146 -13.66 -21.46 0.46
CA THR A 146 -14.22 -22.17 1.61
C THR A 146 -13.09 -22.98 2.25
N PRO A 147 -12.87 -22.87 3.58
CA PRO A 147 -11.87 -23.69 4.23
C PRO A 147 -12.16 -25.17 3.94
N PRO A 148 -11.13 -25.98 3.64
CA PRO A 148 -11.32 -27.38 3.30
C PRO A 148 -12.05 -28.09 4.44
N ASP A 149 -13.10 -28.84 4.08
CA ASP A 149 -13.89 -29.61 5.03
C ASP A 149 -12.97 -30.57 5.82
N PRO A 150 -12.90 -30.48 7.16
CA PRO A 150 -12.10 -31.40 7.96
C PRO A 150 -12.57 -32.87 7.84
N GLY A 151 -13.77 -33.12 7.31
CA GLY A 151 -14.32 -34.46 7.07
C GLY A 151 -13.90 -35.12 5.76
N ASP A 152 -13.39 -34.37 4.78
CA ASP A 152 -13.09 -34.89 3.43
C ASP A 152 -11.62 -35.24 3.21
N ARG A 153 -10.98 -35.81 4.25
CA ARG A 153 -9.83 -36.68 3.99
C ARG A 153 -10.37 -38.07 3.76
N GLY A 154 -10.76 -38.31 2.51
CA GLY A 154 -10.82 -39.65 1.95
C GLY A 154 -9.63 -40.45 2.46
N ALA A 155 -9.92 -41.63 2.99
CA ALA A 155 -8.93 -42.61 3.38
C ALA A 155 -8.11 -42.98 2.14
N ASP A 156 -7.08 -42.21 1.83
CA ASP A 156 -6.05 -42.66 0.91
C ASP A 156 -5.40 -43.90 1.55
N PRO A 157 -5.47 -45.07 0.91
CA PRO A 157 -4.78 -46.24 1.42
C PRO A 157 -3.30 -45.90 1.46
N VAL A 158 -2.71 -46.06 2.65
CA VAL A 158 -1.27 -45.96 2.87
C VAL A 158 -0.60 -46.97 1.95
N ALA A 159 -0.23 -46.52 0.75
CA ALA A 159 0.66 -47.25 -0.12
C ALA A 159 2.03 -47.21 0.56
N ASP A 160 2.34 -48.33 1.18
CA ASP A 160 3.65 -48.74 1.67
C ASP A 160 4.76 -48.21 0.76
N SER A 161 5.39 -47.11 1.17
CA SER A 161 6.48 -46.47 0.43
C SER A 161 7.77 -47.11 0.93
N PRO A 162 8.48 -47.90 0.10
CA PRO A 162 9.69 -48.58 0.53
C PRO A 162 10.76 -47.54 0.90
N ALA A 163 11.39 -47.78 2.04
CA ALA A 163 12.45 -46.95 2.59
C ALA A 163 13.50 -46.57 1.54
N ARG A 164 13.70 -45.26 1.33
CA ARG A 164 14.83 -44.76 0.54
C ARG A 164 16.14 -45.10 1.28
N PRO A 165 17.12 -45.73 0.61
CA PRO A 165 18.44 -45.97 1.20
C PRO A 165 19.15 -44.63 1.40
N VAL A 166 19.65 -44.42 2.62
CA VAL A 166 20.47 -43.26 2.98
C VAL A 166 21.87 -43.47 2.36
N PRO A 167 22.34 -42.60 1.46
CA PRO A 167 23.68 -42.74 0.90
C PRO A 167 24.70 -42.03 1.80
N GLY A 168 25.71 -42.78 2.25
CA GLY A 168 27.01 -42.20 2.56
C GLY A 168 27.35 -42.04 4.04
N ALA A 169 27.69 -43.14 4.70
CA ALA A 169 28.57 -43.13 5.86
C ALA A 169 29.43 -44.39 5.79
N ASP A 170 30.55 -44.32 5.04
CA ASP A 170 31.81 -45.00 5.35
C ASP A 170 32.76 -44.93 4.15
N ALA A 171 33.67 -43.96 4.19
CA ALA A 171 34.93 -44.04 3.46
C ALA A 171 36.05 -43.93 4.51
N PRO A 172 36.84 -44.98 4.76
CA PRO A 172 37.94 -44.90 5.71
C PRO A 172 39.11 -44.06 5.17
N PRO A 173 39.87 -43.38 6.03
CA PRO A 173 41.03 -42.59 5.61
C PRO A 173 42.15 -43.49 5.12
N SER A 174 42.59 -43.24 3.88
CA SER A 174 43.76 -43.85 3.26
C SER A 174 45.04 -43.37 3.95
N THR A 175 45.68 -44.24 4.72
CA THR A 175 47.04 -44.03 5.23
C THR A 175 48.04 -44.47 4.18
N ALA A 176 48.44 -43.54 3.31
CA ALA A 176 49.62 -43.70 2.47
C ALA A 176 50.87 -43.58 3.35
N LYS A 177 51.64 -44.67 3.41
CA LYS A 177 52.91 -44.82 4.11
C LYS A 177 54.00 -44.41 3.11
N ASP A 178 54.61 -43.25 3.32
CA ASP A 178 55.80 -42.82 2.59
C ASP A 178 57.02 -43.51 3.23
N ASP A 179 57.67 -44.40 2.48
CA ASP A 179 59.00 -44.94 2.79
C ASP A 179 60.06 -44.02 2.18
N ARG A 180 61.03 -43.59 3.00
CA ARG A 180 62.32 -43.09 2.53
C ARG A 180 63.43 -43.41 3.53
#